data_AF-A0A372DJ01-F1
#
_entry.id   AF-A0A372DJ01-F1
#
_cell.length_a   1.000
_cell.length_b   1.000
_cell.length_c   1.000
_cell.angle_alpha   90.00
_cell.angle_beta   90.00
_cell.angle_gamma   90.00
#
_symmetry.space_group_name_H-M   'P 1'
#
loop_
_entity.id
_entity.type
_entity.pdbx_description
1 polymer ?
#
loop_
_entity_poly.entity_id
_entity_poly.type
_entity_poly.pdbx_seq_one_letter_code
_entity_poly.pdbx_strand_id
1 'polypeptide(L)'
;MTDRVQNRNSGSVAVELFFKVADVKAIVVVSGVIVAIGAGLAVTNPNPDRYADFAADYISREVQESTCQDAPSFLQVACQGTVGQLRPAIRQVVLQNTDRQNFWLFSLYRTELSLQELVPAPLGDKLPSYEAESLAIGTQILPYRTETRKP
;
A
#
# COMPACT_ATOMS: atom_id res chain seq x y z
N MET A 1 -53.61 -32.55 23.13
CA MET A 1 -53.00 -32.57 21.79
C MET A 1 -53.87 -31.66 20.95
N THR A 2 -53.57 -30.37 20.77
CA THR A 2 -52.60 -29.85 19.79
C THR A 2 -52.42 -28.34 20.03
N ASP A 3 -51.33 -27.93 20.68
CA ASP A 3 -50.96 -26.50 20.85
C ASP A 3 -49.46 -26.30 20.61
N ARG A 4 -48.96 -26.72 19.44
CA ARG A 4 -47.52 -26.58 19.11
C ARG A 4 -47.16 -26.17 17.69
N VAL A 5 -48.11 -25.78 16.84
CA VAL A 5 -47.79 -25.51 15.41
C VAL A 5 -47.88 -24.02 15.01
N GLN A 6 -48.33 -23.11 15.88
CA GLN A 6 -48.51 -21.69 15.54
C GLN A 6 -47.36 -20.75 16.00
N ASN A 7 -46.13 -21.23 16.16
CA ASN A 7 -45.03 -20.34 16.57
C ASN A 7 -43.68 -20.73 15.95
N ARG A 8 -43.63 -20.75 14.61
CA ARG A 8 -42.36 -20.85 13.88
C ARG A 8 -42.36 -20.17 12.50
N ASN A 9 -43.27 -19.22 12.26
CA ASN A 9 -43.43 -18.61 10.93
C ASN A 9 -43.53 -17.08 10.90
N SER A 10 -43.52 -16.39 12.06
CA SER A 10 -43.61 -14.92 12.08
C SER A 10 -42.30 -14.23 11.67
N GLY A 11 -41.15 -14.82 12.01
CA GLY A 11 -39.83 -14.27 11.66
C GLY A 11 -39.42 -14.50 10.20
N SER A 12 -39.82 -15.62 9.58
CA SER A 12 -39.44 -15.94 8.19
C SER A 12 -40.17 -15.04 7.20
N VAL A 13 -41.45 -14.73 7.47
CA VAL A 13 -42.27 -13.85 6.62
C VAL A 13 -41.79 -12.40 6.72
N ALA A 14 -41.38 -11.93 7.90
CA ALA A 14 -40.78 -10.60 8.03
C ALA A 14 -39.47 -10.47 7.24
N VAL A 15 -38.55 -11.44 7.36
CA VAL A 15 -37.29 -11.46 6.60
C VAL A 15 -37.53 -11.56 5.09
N GLU A 16 -38.47 -12.41 4.65
CA GLU A 16 -38.85 -12.49 3.23
C GLU A 16 -39.51 -11.20 2.73
N LEU A 17 -40.37 -10.55 3.53
CA LEU A 17 -40.93 -9.25 3.17
C LEU A 17 -39.84 -8.17 3.13
N PHE A 18 -38.94 -8.08 4.10
CA PHE A 18 -37.82 -7.12 4.11
C PHE A 18 -36.94 -7.25 2.86
N PHE A 19 -36.64 -8.47 2.41
CA PHE A 19 -35.95 -8.68 1.13
C PHE A 19 -36.81 -8.33 -0.10
N LYS A 20 -38.14 -8.48 -0.02
CA LYS A 20 -39.09 -8.17 -1.10
C LYS A 20 -39.40 -6.67 -1.24
N VAL A 21 -39.15 -5.85 -0.20
CA VAL A 21 -39.32 -4.37 -0.22
C VAL A 21 -38.04 -3.58 -0.44
N ALA A 22 -36.87 -4.23 -0.57
CA ALA A 22 -35.74 -3.57 -1.18
C ALA A 22 -36.11 -3.31 -2.65
N ASP A 23 -36.50 -2.07 -2.96
CA ASP A 23 -36.89 -1.64 -4.30
C ASP A 23 -35.82 -2.14 -5.28
N VAL A 24 -36.19 -2.90 -6.31
CA VAL A 24 -35.22 -3.44 -7.27
C VAL A 24 -34.36 -2.30 -7.84
N LYS A 25 -34.94 -1.10 -7.92
CA LYS A 25 -34.22 0.15 -8.22
C LYS A 25 -33.16 0.49 -7.19
N ALA A 26 -33.44 0.38 -5.89
CA ALA A 26 -32.47 0.57 -4.82
C ALA A 26 -31.32 -0.45 -4.90
N ILE A 27 -31.60 -1.72 -5.20
CA ILE A 27 -30.55 -2.74 -5.40
C ILE A 27 -29.68 -2.40 -6.62
N VAL A 28 -30.29 -1.99 -7.73
CA VAL A 28 -29.57 -1.58 -8.96
C VAL A 28 -28.74 -0.32 -8.72
N VAL A 29 -29.26 0.66 -7.98
CA VAL A 29 -28.54 1.89 -7.64
C VAL A 29 -27.36 1.59 -6.71
N VAL A 30 -27.56 0.82 -5.65
CA VAL A 30 -26.48 0.48 -4.70
C VAL A 30 -25.38 -0.33 -5.39
N SER A 31 -25.74 -1.35 -6.18
CA SER A 31 -24.76 -2.14 -6.92
C SER A 31 -24.02 -1.31 -7.98
N GLY A 32 -24.72 -0.43 -8.70
CA GLY A 32 -24.10 0.50 -9.66
C GLY A 32 -23.11 1.46 -9.00
N VAL A 33 -23.43 2.00 -7.82
CA VAL A 33 -22.51 2.85 -7.04
C VAL A 33 -21.26 2.07 -6.62
N ILE A 34 -21.40 0.84 -6.13
CA ILE A 34 -20.25 0.00 -5.72
C ILE A 34 -19.34 -0.29 -6.92
N VAL A 35 -19.91 -0.64 -8.08
CA VAL A 35 -19.14 -0.90 -9.30
C VAL A 35 -18.42 0.36 -9.77
N ALA A 36 -19.08 1.53 -9.74
CA ALA A 36 -18.48 2.79 -10.13
C ALA A 36 -17.31 3.19 -9.19
N ILE A 37 -17.48 3.01 -7.87
CA ILE A 37 -16.42 3.23 -6.89
C ILE A 37 -15.25 2.26 -7.15
N GLY A 38 -15.53 0.97 -7.34
CA GLY A 38 -14.50 -0.03 -7.61
C GLY A 38 -13.72 0.24 -8.90
N ALA A 39 -14.40 0.67 -9.96
CA ALA A 39 -13.76 1.08 -11.21
C ALA A 39 -12.89 2.34 -11.04
N GLY A 40 -13.37 3.32 -10.28
CA GLY A 40 -12.60 4.52 -9.95
C GLY A 40 -11.32 4.20 -9.19
N LEU A 41 -11.39 3.29 -8.20
CA LEU A 41 -10.21 2.82 -7.46
C LEU A 41 -9.22 2.07 -8.36
N ALA A 42 -9.72 1.23 -9.28
CA ALA A 42 -8.87 0.51 -10.24
C ALA A 42 -8.09 1.43 -11.17
N VAL A 43 -8.72 2.52 -11.63
CA VAL A 43 -8.09 3.50 -12.52
C VAL A 43 -7.13 4.43 -11.74
N THR A 44 -7.45 4.73 -10.49
CA THR A 44 -6.64 5.66 -9.66
C THR A 44 -5.49 5.00 -8.93
N ASN A 45 -5.46 3.66 -8.85
CA ASN A 45 -4.32 2.92 -8.30
C ASN A 45 -3.03 3.39 -9.01
N PRO A 46 -2.01 3.89 -8.25
CA PRO A 46 -0.82 4.48 -8.84
C PRO A 46 -0.12 3.51 -9.78
N ASN A 47 0.61 4.04 -10.77
CA ASN A 47 1.49 3.24 -11.60
C ASN A 47 2.87 3.08 -10.91
N PRO A 48 3.74 2.19 -11.41
CA PRO A 48 5.07 1.98 -10.83
C PRO A 48 5.91 3.26 -10.72
N ASP A 49 5.84 4.17 -11.70
CA ASP A 49 6.54 5.45 -11.65
C ASP A 49 6.10 6.34 -10.48
N ARG A 50 4.78 6.51 -10.29
CA ARG A 50 4.20 7.27 -9.18
C ARG A 50 4.58 6.66 -7.83
N TYR A 51 4.60 5.32 -7.76
CA TYR A 51 5.04 4.61 -6.55
C TYR A 51 6.53 4.85 -6.29
N ALA A 52 7.39 4.77 -7.30
CA ALA A 52 8.82 5.01 -7.17
C ALA A 52 9.14 6.44 -6.71
N ASP A 53 8.39 7.44 -7.20
CA ASP A 53 8.50 8.81 -6.73
C ASP A 53 8.13 8.93 -5.25
N PHE A 54 6.99 8.37 -4.85
CA PHE A 54 6.55 8.35 -3.45
C PHE A 54 7.57 7.64 -2.54
N ALA A 55 8.06 6.47 -2.94
CA ALA A 55 9.00 5.68 -2.16
C ALA A 55 10.34 6.42 -2.00
N ALA A 56 10.85 7.05 -3.05
CA ALA A 56 12.06 7.85 -2.97
C ALA A 56 11.89 9.04 -2.02
N ASP A 57 10.76 9.74 -2.08
CA ASP A 57 10.46 10.84 -1.15
C ASP A 57 10.34 10.36 0.30
N TYR A 58 9.62 9.26 0.51
CA TYR A 58 9.44 8.66 1.83
C TYR A 58 10.77 8.23 2.44
N ILE A 59 11.60 7.48 1.70
CA ILE A 59 12.91 7.01 2.16
C ILE A 59 13.84 8.18 2.45
N SER A 60 13.96 9.16 1.53
CA SER A 60 14.81 10.32 1.74
C SER A 60 14.39 11.11 2.99
N ARG A 61 13.09 11.30 3.19
CA ARG A 61 12.57 11.99 4.38
C ARG A 61 12.87 11.21 5.65
N GLU A 62 12.58 9.91 5.68
CA GLU A 62 12.78 9.07 6.86
C GLU A 62 14.26 9.06 7.30
N VAL A 63 15.19 8.95 6.35
CA VAL A 63 16.63 9.00 6.64
C VAL A 63 17.04 10.39 7.12
N GLN A 64 16.50 11.46 6.54
CA GLN A 64 16.79 12.83 6.98
C GLN A 64 16.27 13.12 8.39
N GLU A 65 15.08 12.63 8.72
CA GLU A 65 14.40 12.86 10.00
C GLU A 65 14.94 11.97 11.14
N SER A 66 15.40 10.76 10.84
CA SER A 66 15.98 9.86 11.84
C SER A 66 17.51 9.92 11.83
N THR A 67 18.12 9.30 10.83
CA THR A 67 19.56 9.01 10.76
C THR A 67 20.39 10.28 10.66
N CYS A 68 19.97 11.25 9.83
CA CYS A 68 20.72 12.50 9.71
C CYS A 68 20.52 13.44 10.89
N GLN A 69 19.38 13.40 11.59
CA GLN A 69 19.22 14.18 12.83
C GLN A 69 20.09 13.63 13.95
N ASP A 70 20.22 12.31 14.05
CA ASP A 70 21.08 11.63 15.03
C ASP A 70 22.58 11.73 14.70
N ALA A 71 22.93 12.22 13.51
CA ALA A 71 24.32 12.42 13.12
C ALA A 71 24.98 13.56 13.93
N PRO A 72 26.31 13.50 14.16
CA PRO A 72 27.05 14.60 14.77
C PRO A 72 26.78 15.93 14.06
N SER A 73 26.67 17.04 14.81
CA SER A 73 26.21 18.34 14.29
C SER A 73 27.00 18.85 13.07
N PHE A 74 28.30 18.54 13.01
CA PHE A 74 29.16 18.93 11.89
C PHE A 74 28.90 18.12 10.59
N LEU A 75 28.19 16.98 10.67
CA LEU A 75 27.83 16.11 9.55
C LEU A 75 26.35 16.23 9.14
N GLN A 76 25.48 16.81 9.97
CA GLN A 76 24.03 16.85 9.68
C GLN A 76 23.70 17.46 8.31
N VAL A 77 24.30 18.62 8.00
CA VAL A 77 24.09 19.31 6.72
C VAL A 77 24.61 18.48 5.53
N ALA A 78 25.77 17.85 5.69
CA ALA A 78 26.35 16.98 4.67
C ALA A 78 25.49 15.72 4.44
N CYS A 79 24.97 15.13 5.52
CA CYS A 79 24.05 13.99 5.46
C CYS A 79 22.77 14.35 4.71
N GLN A 80 22.10 15.43 5.11
CA GLN A 80 20.87 15.89 4.45
C GLN A 80 21.07 16.17 2.97
N GLY A 81 22.17 16.87 2.62
CA GLY A 81 22.53 17.16 1.24
C GLY A 81 22.80 15.90 0.42
N THR A 82 23.49 14.92 0.99
CA THR A 82 23.81 13.65 0.32
C THR A 82 22.55 12.82 0.09
N VAL A 83 21.67 12.70 1.09
CA VAL A 83 20.40 11.99 0.97
C VAL A 83 19.51 12.61 -0.10
N GLY A 84 19.48 13.96 -0.19
CA GLY A 84 18.76 14.66 -1.25
C GLY A 84 19.30 14.35 -2.65
N GLN A 85 20.62 14.25 -2.81
CA GLN A 85 21.26 13.91 -4.08
C GLN A 85 21.06 12.44 -4.47
N LEU A 86 20.90 11.55 -3.50
CA LEU A 86 20.65 10.12 -3.74
C LEU A 86 19.21 9.82 -4.14
N ARG A 87 18.26 10.74 -3.92
CA ARG A 87 16.83 10.54 -4.26
C ARG A 87 16.59 9.97 -5.67
N PRO A 88 17.22 10.48 -6.76
CA PRO A 88 17.01 9.92 -8.09
C PRO A 88 17.54 8.48 -8.22
N ALA A 89 18.64 8.14 -7.56
CA ALA A 89 19.19 6.79 -7.53
C ALA A 89 18.27 5.85 -6.74
N ILE A 90 17.74 6.30 -5.59
CA ILE A 90 16.75 5.58 -4.80
C ILE A 90 15.49 5.30 -5.64
N ARG A 91 14.97 6.31 -6.35
CA ARG A 91 13.83 6.14 -7.27
C ARG A 91 14.10 5.06 -8.31
N GLN A 92 15.29 5.07 -8.90
CA GLN A 92 15.66 4.10 -9.94
C GLN A 92 15.76 2.68 -9.40
N VAL A 93 16.39 2.50 -8.24
CA VAL A 93 16.48 1.19 -7.57
C VAL A 93 15.10 0.68 -7.17
N VAL A 94 14.22 1.55 -6.64
CA VAL A 94 12.83 1.18 -6.35
C VAL A 94 12.13 0.75 -7.65
N LEU A 95 12.18 1.56 -8.70
CA LEU A 95 11.49 1.24 -9.96
C LEU A 95 11.96 -0.09 -10.57
N GLN A 96 13.24 -0.42 -10.44
CA GLN A 96 13.84 -1.65 -10.98
C GLN A 96 13.54 -2.88 -10.13
N ASN A 97 13.39 -2.70 -8.81
CA ASN A 97 13.24 -3.80 -7.86
C ASN A 97 11.85 -3.84 -7.19
N THR A 98 10.85 -3.17 -7.77
CA THR A 98 9.46 -3.22 -7.30
C THR A 98 8.61 -4.10 -8.19
N ASP A 99 8.02 -5.14 -7.59
CA ASP A 99 6.95 -5.93 -8.19
C ASP A 99 5.57 -5.39 -7.79
N ARG A 100 4.70 -5.20 -8.78
CA ARG A 100 3.32 -4.73 -8.60
C ARG A 100 2.32 -5.86 -8.82
N GLN A 101 1.48 -6.11 -7.83
CA GLN A 101 0.32 -6.99 -7.92
C GLN A 101 -0.98 -6.16 -7.86
N ASN A 102 -1.75 -6.15 -8.95
CA ASN A 102 -2.98 -5.36 -9.07
C ASN A 102 -4.22 -6.23 -8.80
N PHE A 103 -5.02 -5.85 -7.81
CA PHE A 103 -6.24 -6.55 -7.37
C PHE A 103 -7.53 -5.77 -7.69
N TRP A 104 -7.48 -4.88 -8.68
CA TRP A 104 -8.57 -3.97 -9.08
C TRP A 104 -8.87 -2.90 -8.03
N LEU A 105 -9.30 -3.27 -6.83
CA LEU A 105 -9.64 -2.30 -5.77
C LEU A 105 -8.42 -1.70 -5.08
N PHE A 106 -7.29 -2.41 -5.12
CA PHE A 106 -6.03 -2.02 -4.51
C PHE A 106 -4.85 -2.62 -5.29
N SER A 107 -3.64 -2.15 -5.02
CA SER A 107 -2.40 -2.72 -5.53
C SER A 107 -1.44 -2.99 -4.37
N LEU A 108 -0.77 -4.14 -4.41
CA LEU A 108 0.35 -4.46 -3.53
C LEU A 108 1.65 -4.19 -4.27
N TYR A 109 2.58 -3.53 -3.59
CA TYR A 109 3.93 -3.27 -4.05
C TYR A 109 4.91 -3.96 -3.13
N ARG A 110 5.75 -4.81 -3.70
CA ARG A 110 6.87 -5.42 -2.99
C ARG A 110 8.15 -4.91 -3.61
N THR A 111 8.99 -4.29 -2.78
CA THR A 111 10.26 -3.71 -3.22
C THR A 111 11.40 -4.41 -2.51
N GLU A 112 12.32 -4.97 -3.28
CA GLU A 112 13.55 -5.54 -2.76
C GLU A 112 14.66 -4.50 -2.88
N LEU A 113 15.13 -3.97 -1.75
CA LEU A 113 16.19 -2.96 -1.71
C LEU A 113 17.49 -3.61 -1.25
N SER A 114 18.41 -3.83 -2.20
CA SER A 114 19.77 -4.22 -1.86
C SER A 114 20.67 -3.00 -1.79
N LEU A 115 21.24 -2.72 -0.61
CA LEU A 115 22.15 -1.59 -0.44
C LEU A 115 23.44 -1.72 -1.27
N GLN A 116 23.78 -2.92 -1.72
CA GLN A 116 24.89 -3.17 -2.65
C GLN A 116 24.66 -2.48 -4.02
N GLU A 117 23.41 -2.23 -4.42
CA GLU A 117 23.09 -1.55 -5.68
C GLU A 117 23.26 -0.02 -5.56
N LEU A 118 23.24 0.49 -4.33
CA LEU A 118 23.46 1.91 -4.03
C LEU A 118 24.93 2.22 -3.69
N VAL A 119 25.69 1.23 -3.19
CA VAL A 119 27.07 1.40 -2.74
C VAL A 119 27.98 0.33 -3.38
N PRO A 120 29.04 0.70 -4.12
CA PRO A 120 29.96 -0.25 -4.74
C PRO A 120 30.74 -1.13 -3.75
N ALA A 121 31.19 -2.30 -4.21
CA ALA A 121 32.11 -3.18 -3.48
C ALA A 121 33.46 -2.50 -3.16
N PRO A 122 34.14 -2.84 -2.05
CA PRO A 122 33.82 -3.89 -1.07
C PRO A 122 32.91 -3.43 0.08
N LEU A 123 32.49 -2.16 0.08
CA LEU A 123 31.62 -1.61 1.13
C LEU A 123 30.18 -2.12 0.99
N GLY A 124 29.70 -2.31 -0.23
CA GLY A 124 28.35 -2.84 -0.52
C GLY A 124 28.12 -4.28 -0.05
N ASP A 125 29.13 -5.15 -0.13
CA ASP A 125 28.99 -6.60 0.13
C ASP A 125 28.67 -6.96 1.58
N LYS A 126 28.84 -6.01 2.52
CA LYS A 126 28.56 -6.19 3.94
C LYS A 126 27.23 -5.57 4.39
N LEU A 127 26.50 -4.95 3.47
CA LEU A 127 25.27 -4.25 3.80
C LEU A 127 24.06 -5.20 3.69
N PRO A 128 23.09 -5.08 4.62
CA PRO A 128 21.90 -5.93 4.60
C PRO A 128 20.98 -5.56 3.43
N SER A 129 20.24 -6.56 2.94
CA SER A 129 19.10 -6.37 2.05
C SER A 129 17.83 -6.05 2.85
N TYR A 130 17.00 -5.15 2.34
CA TYR A 130 15.72 -4.78 2.93
C TYR A 130 14.59 -5.18 2.01
N GLU A 131 13.51 -5.71 2.58
CA GLU A 131 12.27 -5.98 1.85
C GLU A 131 11.20 -5.02 2.38
N ALA A 132 10.60 -4.25 1.48
CA ALA A 132 9.59 -3.26 1.80
C ALA A 132 8.28 -3.59 1.06
N GLU A 133 7.19 -3.68 1.81
CA GLU A 133 5.85 -3.89 1.26
C GLU A 133 4.98 -2.65 1.48
N SER A 134 4.24 -2.25 0.45
CA SER A 134 3.31 -1.14 0.49
C SER A 134 1.97 -1.52 -0.13
N LEU A 135 0.88 -1.03 0.46
CA LEU A 135 -0.48 -1.20 -0.02
C LEU A 135 -0.97 0.13 -0.59
N ALA A 136 -1.41 0.14 -1.84
CA ALA A 136 -2.05 1.28 -2.45
C ALA A 136 -3.56 1.04 -2.63
N ILE A 137 -4.37 2.00 -2.20
CA ILE A 137 -5.83 1.98 -2.36
C ILE A 137 -6.23 3.32 -2.98
N GLY A 138 -6.63 3.30 -4.25
CA GLY A 138 -6.85 4.54 -5.02
C GLY A 138 -5.55 5.36 -5.07
N THR A 139 -5.59 6.62 -4.65
CA THR A 139 -4.40 7.51 -4.68
C THR A 139 -3.52 7.44 -3.42
N GLN A 140 -3.93 6.69 -2.40
CA GLN A 140 -3.20 6.61 -1.13
C GLN A 140 -2.24 5.43 -1.15
N ILE A 141 -1.02 5.62 -0.64
CA ILE A 141 -0.01 4.57 -0.47
C ILE A 141 0.31 4.48 1.02
N LEU A 142 0.15 3.28 1.58
CA LEU A 142 0.40 2.98 2.98
C LEU A 142 1.57 1.99 3.08
N PRO A 143 2.65 2.32 3.80
CA PRO A 143 3.70 1.37 4.10
C PRO A 143 3.13 0.30 5.04
N TYR A 144 3.32 -0.99 4.71
CA TYR A 144 2.78 -2.10 5.47
C TYR A 144 3.84 -2.79 6.33
N ARG A 145 4.97 -3.15 5.71
CA ARG A 145 6.00 -3.96 6.34
C ARG A 145 7.39 -3.61 5.82
N THR A 146 8.35 -3.49 6.73
CA THR A 146 9.78 -3.40 6.43
C THR A 146 10.49 -4.50 7.21
N GLU A 147 11.03 -5.49 6.51
CA GLU A 147 11.80 -6.58 7.13
C GLU A 147 13.26 -6.51 6.69
N THR A 148 14.17 -6.63 7.66
CA THR A 148 15.58 -6.81 7.41
C THR A 148 15.84 -8.26 7.04
N ARG A 149 16.14 -8.51 5.77
CA ARG A 149 16.61 -9.82 5.36
C ARG A 149 18.10 -9.90 5.68
N LYS A 150 18.44 -10.72 6.69
CA LYS A 150 19.83 -10.99 7.06
C LYS A 150 20.53 -11.68 5.87
N PRO A 151 21.77 -11.29 5.53
CA PRO A 151 22.53 -11.93 4.46
C PRO A 151 22.73 -13.42 4.69
#